data_AF-A0A8T1A7R4-F1
#
_entry.id   AF-A0A8T1A7R4-F1
#
_cell.length_a   1.000
_cell.length_b   1.000
_cell.length_c   1.000
_cell.angle_alpha   90.00
_cell.angle_beta   90.00
_cell.angle_gamma   90.00
#
_symmetry.space_group_name_H-M   'P 1'
#
loop_
_entity.id
_entity.type
_entity.pdbx_description
1 polymer ?
#
loop_
_entity_poly.entity_id
_entity_poly.type
_entity_poly.pdbx_seq_one_letter_code
_entity_poly.pdbx_strand_id
1 'polypeptide(L)'
;MDQPLYIMGDFNNVAEVRGEGYDYMIGKGWNDLYTTALQKDDGATVVKAIAGWADNKRDLRIDYIFSNRPVQAKSSTVVLNGKNGPVVSDHYGVAVEI
;
A
#
# COMPACT_ATOMS: atom_id res chain seq x y z
N MET A 1 -6.07 2.96 26.18
CA MET A 1 -5.24 2.18 25.23
C MET A 1 -4.60 3.17 24.27
N ASP A 2 -3.30 3.44 24.42
CA ASP A 2 -2.62 4.52 23.70
C ASP A 2 -1.71 4.07 22.55
N GLN A 3 -1.79 2.80 22.13
CA GLN A 3 -0.98 2.31 21.01
C GLN A 3 -1.75 2.38 19.68
N PRO A 4 -1.06 2.71 18.56
CA PRO A 4 -1.65 2.64 17.23
C PRO A 4 -2.12 1.22 16.90
N LEU A 5 -3.28 1.12 16.26
CA LEU A 5 -3.71 -0.10 15.58
C LEU A 5 -3.32 0.02 14.11
N TYR A 6 -2.78 -1.06 13.55
CA TYR A 6 -2.45 -1.15 12.14
C TYR A 6 -3.32 -2.20 11.45
N ILE A 7 -3.77 -1.89 10.22
CA ILE A 7 -4.40 -2.86 9.32
C ILE A 7 -3.54 -2.95 8.07
N MET A 8 -3.23 -4.18 7.66
CA MET A 8 -2.25 -4.48 6.63
C MET A 8 -2.81 -5.53 5.67
N GLY A 9 -2.48 -5.39 4.38
CA GLY A 9 -2.74 -6.42 3.37
C GLY A 9 -3.25 -5.87 2.05
N ASP A 10 -3.78 -6.76 1.23
CA ASP A 10 -4.44 -6.47 -0.04
C ASP A 10 -5.88 -5.99 0.20
N PHE A 11 -6.19 -4.78 -0.27
CA PHE A 11 -7.53 -4.19 -0.17
C PHE A 11 -8.28 -4.23 -1.51
N ASN A 12 -7.66 -4.70 -2.60
CA ASN A 12 -8.25 -4.76 -3.95
C ASN A 12 -8.87 -3.44 -4.45
N ASN A 13 -8.38 -2.32 -3.95
CA ASN A 13 -8.81 -0.98 -4.35
C ASN A 13 -7.58 -0.17 -4.74
N VAL A 14 -7.60 0.45 -5.92
CA VAL A 14 -6.46 1.21 -6.46
C VAL A 14 -6.41 2.60 -5.83
N ALA A 15 -5.26 2.96 -5.25
CA ALA A 15 -5.11 4.18 -4.46
C ALA A 15 -5.46 5.47 -5.24
N GLU A 16 -5.19 5.47 -6.55
CA GLU A 16 -5.35 6.61 -7.44
C GLU A 16 -6.80 6.78 -7.93
N VAL A 17 -7.67 5.77 -7.74
CA VAL A 17 -9.07 5.84 -8.19
C VAL A 17 -9.91 6.53 -7.11
N ARG A 18 -10.34 7.76 -7.42
CA ARG A 18 -11.08 8.63 -6.50
C ARG A 18 -12.54 8.22 -6.39
N GLY A 19 -13.12 8.42 -5.21
CA GLY A 19 -14.50 8.08 -4.89
C GLY A 19 -14.74 6.59 -4.59
N GLU A 20 -13.69 5.76 -4.58
CA GLU A 20 -13.78 4.32 -4.34
C GLU A 20 -13.20 3.91 -2.95
N GLY A 21 -12.79 2.65 -2.79
CA GLY A 21 -12.44 2.06 -1.50
C GLY A 21 -11.30 2.75 -0.76
N TYR A 22 -10.30 3.28 -1.47
CA TYR A 22 -9.23 4.05 -0.83
C TYR A 22 -9.79 5.30 -0.12
N ASP A 23 -10.57 6.10 -0.85
CA ASP A 23 -11.20 7.31 -0.31
C ASP A 23 -12.16 7.01 0.83
N TYR A 24 -12.88 5.89 0.73
CA TYR A 24 -13.72 5.41 1.81
C TYR A 24 -12.91 5.16 3.09
N MET A 25 -11.77 4.46 3.01
CA MET A 25 -10.91 4.20 4.17
C MET A 25 -10.38 5.49 4.79
N ILE A 26 -9.85 6.42 3.98
CA ILE A 26 -9.36 7.72 4.46
C ILE A 26 -10.50 8.53 5.10
N GLY A 27 -11.69 8.55 4.48
CA GLY A 27 -12.88 9.21 5.01
C GLY A 27 -13.40 8.65 6.34
N LYS A 28 -12.98 7.42 6.72
CA LYS A 28 -13.25 6.82 8.05
C LYS A 28 -12.18 7.12 9.09
N GLY A 29 -11.18 7.95 8.76
CA GLY A 29 -10.13 8.36 9.69
C GLY A 29 -8.92 7.44 9.74
N TRP A 30 -8.80 6.51 8.79
CA TRP A 30 -7.57 5.72 8.63
C TRP A 30 -6.48 6.54 7.95
N ASN A 31 -5.24 6.30 8.36
CA ASN A 31 -4.05 7.03 7.92
C ASN A 31 -3.18 6.08 7.11
N ASP A 32 -2.93 6.37 5.84
CA ASP A 32 -2.09 5.57 4.97
C ASP A 32 -0.61 5.80 5.27
N LEU A 33 0.07 4.79 5.78
CA LEU A 33 1.46 4.95 6.20
C LEU A 33 2.41 5.26 5.04
N TYR A 34 2.07 4.85 3.82
CA TYR A 34 2.80 5.27 2.62
C TYR A 34 2.74 6.78 2.45
N THR A 35 1.55 7.39 2.57
CA THR A 35 1.42 8.85 2.40
C THR A 35 2.13 9.64 3.50
N THR A 36 2.14 9.08 4.71
CA THR A 36 2.81 9.70 5.86
C THR A 36 4.31 9.41 5.93
N ALA A 37 4.89 8.65 5.01
CA ALA A 37 6.31 8.31 5.08
C ALA A 37 7.21 9.48 4.64
N LEU A 38 8.27 9.74 5.41
CA LEU A 38 9.32 10.69 5.04
C LEU A 38 10.09 10.24 3.79
N GLN A 39 10.36 8.94 3.69
CA GLN A 39 11.01 8.33 2.52
C GLN A 39 10.09 7.26 1.93
N LYS A 40 9.86 7.30 0.62
CA LYS A 40 9.04 6.32 -0.09
C LYS A 40 9.43 6.19 -1.55
N ASP A 41 9.19 5.01 -2.13
CA ASP A 41 9.35 4.73 -3.55
C ASP A 41 8.06 5.04 -4.32
N ASP A 42 7.82 4.38 -5.47
CA ASP A 42 6.61 4.55 -6.28
C ASP A 42 5.36 3.89 -5.66
N GLY A 43 5.54 2.99 -4.69
CA GLY A 43 4.46 2.31 -3.98
C GLY A 43 3.72 1.25 -4.80
N ALA A 44 4.18 0.89 -6.00
CA ALA A 44 3.51 -0.09 -6.84
C ALA A 44 3.64 -1.52 -6.29
N THR A 45 2.51 -2.17 -6.01
CA THR A 45 2.47 -3.53 -5.44
C THR A 45 2.06 -4.58 -6.47
N VAL A 46 1.48 -4.17 -7.60
CA VAL A 46 1.17 -5.04 -8.74
C VAL A 46 1.56 -4.35 -10.05
N VAL A 47 2.50 -4.93 -10.79
CA VAL A 47 3.01 -4.38 -12.07
C VAL A 47 2.73 -5.26 -13.28
N LYS A 48 2.15 -6.45 -13.06
CA LYS A 48 1.76 -7.39 -14.11
C LYS A 48 0.26 -7.64 -14.07
N ALA A 49 -0.27 -8.12 -15.19
CA ALA A 49 -1.62 -8.65 -15.27
C ALA A 49 -1.81 -9.79 -14.27
N ILE A 50 -2.75 -9.63 -13.34
CA ILE A 50 -3.21 -10.66 -12.40
C ILE A 50 -4.68 -11.02 -12.67
N ALA A 51 -5.18 -12.10 -12.07
CA ALA A 51 -6.57 -12.49 -12.24
C ALA A 51 -7.52 -11.35 -11.81
N GLY A 52 -8.48 -10.99 -12.66
CA GLY A 52 -9.36 -9.82 -12.46
C GLY A 52 -8.80 -8.50 -13.00
N TRP A 53 -7.50 -8.43 -13.30
CA TRP A 53 -6.81 -7.25 -13.84
C TRP A 53 -5.98 -7.62 -15.09
N ALA A 54 -6.47 -8.57 -15.89
CA ALA A 54 -5.70 -9.14 -17.00
C ALA A 54 -5.29 -8.12 -18.07
N ASP A 55 -6.09 -7.07 -18.27
CA ASP A 55 -5.83 -5.98 -19.22
C ASP A 55 -5.12 -4.78 -18.58
N ASN A 56 -4.71 -4.89 -17.32
CA ASN A 56 -4.07 -3.79 -16.61
C ASN A 56 -2.68 -3.51 -17.18
N LYS A 57 -2.48 -2.26 -17.61
CA LYS A 57 -1.22 -1.77 -18.22
C LYS A 57 -0.47 -0.78 -17.35
N ARG A 58 -0.99 -0.52 -16.14
CA ARG A 58 -0.42 0.43 -15.19
C ARG A 58 0.02 -0.29 -13.93
N ASP A 59 1.02 0.26 -13.28
CA ASP A 59 1.39 -0.16 -11.93
C ASP A 59 0.25 0.20 -10.97
N LEU A 60 -0.15 -0.74 -10.12
CA LEU A 60 -1.22 -0.55 -9.13
C LEU A 60 -0.64 -0.57 -7.73
N ARG A 61 -1.21 0.28 -6.88
CA ARG A 61 -1.05 0.21 -5.43
C ARG A 61 -2.37 -0.23 -4.81
N ILE A 62 -2.44 -1.48 -4.39
CA ILE A 62 -3.63 -2.09 -3.77
C ILE A 62 -3.35 -2.76 -2.42
N ASP A 63 -2.07 -2.90 -2.06
CA ASP A 63 -1.65 -3.37 -0.76
C ASP A 63 -1.24 -2.17 0.12
N TYR A 64 -1.76 -2.15 1.33
CA TYR A 64 -1.64 -0.98 2.22
C TYR A 64 -1.24 -1.38 3.63
N ILE A 65 -0.68 -0.41 4.35
CA ILE A 65 -0.54 -0.42 5.80
C ILE A 65 -1.20 0.86 6.30
N PHE A 66 -2.37 0.73 6.92
CA PHE A 66 -3.11 1.85 7.52
C PHE A 66 -2.93 1.89 9.04
N SER A 67 -2.98 3.08 9.63
CA SER A 67 -3.09 3.28 11.07
C SER A 67 -4.41 3.96 11.45
N ASN A 68 -4.98 3.57 12.59
CA ASN A 68 -6.19 4.21 13.14
C ASN A 68 -5.93 5.60 13.72
N ARG A 69 -4.68 6.05 13.73
CA ARG A 69 -4.26 7.37 14.23
C ARG A 69 -3.14 7.93 13.35
N PRO A 70 -2.88 9.24 13.39
CA PRO A 70 -1.75 9.82 12.68
C PRO A 70 -0.43 9.26 13.22
N VAL A 71 0.39 8.70 12.34
CA VAL A 71 1.74 8.22 12.63
C VAL A 71 2.64 8.70 11.49
N GLN A 72 3.75 9.36 11.81
CA GLN A 72 4.76 9.73 10.81
C GLN A 72 5.69 8.54 10.61
N ALA A 73 5.57 7.83 9.48
CA ALA A 73 6.52 6.77 9.15
C ALA A 73 7.88 7.36 8.73
N LYS A 74 8.98 6.71 9.11
CA LYS A 74 10.32 7.02 8.60
C LYS A 74 10.43 6.61 7.13
N SER A 75 9.98 5.40 6.79
CA SER A 75 10.01 4.90 5.42
C SER A 75 8.81 4.01 5.10
N SER A 76 8.44 3.97 3.82
CA SER A 76 7.49 3.01 3.25
C SER A 76 7.99 2.57 1.88
N THR A 77 8.35 1.30 1.72
CA THR A 77 8.96 0.78 0.49
C THR A 77 8.33 -0.53 0.05
N VAL A 78 8.31 -0.73 -1.26
CA VAL A 78 7.95 -2.00 -1.88
C VAL A 78 9.15 -2.96 -1.81
N VAL A 79 8.90 -4.17 -1.34
CA VAL A 79 9.89 -5.24 -1.16
C VAL A 79 9.50 -6.48 -1.96
N LEU A 80 10.45 -7.40 -2.18
CA LEU A 80 10.20 -8.64 -2.94
C LEU A 80 9.75 -8.36 -4.38
N ASN A 81 10.28 -7.28 -4.98
CA ASN A 81 9.94 -6.81 -6.33
C ASN A 81 11.06 -7.05 -7.35
N GLY A 82 12.07 -7.87 -7.02
CA GLY A 82 13.25 -8.11 -7.84
C GLY A 82 14.34 -7.03 -7.72
N LYS A 83 14.02 -5.87 -7.13
CA LYS A 83 15.00 -4.82 -6.77
C LYS A 83 15.37 -4.93 -5.27
N ASN A 84 14.36 -4.99 -4.41
CA ASN A 84 14.46 -5.07 -2.96
C ASN A 84 14.17 -6.49 -2.47
N GLY A 85 14.90 -7.47 -3.03
CA GLY A 85 14.71 -8.90 -2.76
C GLY A 85 14.01 -9.66 -3.90
N PRO A 86 14.08 -11.00 -3.88
CA PRO A 86 13.51 -11.84 -4.94
C PRO A 86 11.98 -11.77 -4.96
N VAL A 87 11.41 -11.88 -6.17
CA VAL A 87 9.95 -11.97 -6.35
C VAL A 87 9.44 -13.33 -5.87
N VAL A 88 8.42 -13.33 -5.02
CA VAL A 88 7.84 -14.55 -4.43
C VAL A 88 6.33 -14.70 -4.67
N SER A 89 5.68 -13.67 -5.21
CA SER A 89 4.24 -13.60 -5.48
C SER A 89 3.98 -12.68 -6.68
N ASP A 90 2.76 -12.73 -7.21
CA ASP A 90 2.20 -11.78 -8.16
C ASP A 90 1.91 -10.40 -7.54
N HIS A 91 1.87 -10.31 -6.21
CA HIS A 91 1.98 -9.08 -5.45
C HIS A 91 3.40 -8.90 -4.90
N TYR A 92 3.85 -7.64 -4.84
CA TYR A 92 5.02 -7.24 -4.08
C TYR A 92 4.63 -6.91 -2.64
N GLY A 93 5.57 -7.09 -1.72
CA GLY A 93 5.34 -6.76 -0.31
C GLY A 93 5.46 -5.27 -0.05
N VAL A 94 4.84 -4.80 1.04
CA VAL A 94 5.01 -3.43 1.56
C VAL A 94 5.70 -3.51 2.92
N ALA A 95 6.79 -2.77 3.09
CA ALA A 95 7.50 -2.63 4.35
C ALA A 95 7.43 -1.17 4.83
N VAL A 96 7.10 -0.98 6.09
CA VAL A 96 7.05 0.35 6.72
C VAL A 96 7.92 0.35 7.97
N GLU A 97 8.72 1.41 8.10
CA GLU A 97 9.48 1.73 9.31
C GLU A 97 8.82 2.91 10.03
N ILE A 98 8.51 2.76 11.31
CA ILE A 98 7.97 3.80 12.21
C ILE A 98 9.09 4.49 12.98
#